data_AF-A0A1U9ULV3-F1
#
_entry.id   AF-A0A1U9ULV3-F1
#
_cell.length_a   1.000
_cell.length_b   1.000
_cell.length_c   1.000
_cell.angle_alpha   90.00
_cell.angle_beta   90.00
_cell.angle_gamma   90.00
#
_symmetry.space_group_name_H-M   'P 1'
#
loop_
_entity.id
_entity.type
_entity.pdbx_description
1 polymer ?
#
loop_
_entity_poly.entity_id
_entity_poly.type
_entity_poly.pdbx_seq_one_letter_code
_entity_poly.pdbx_strand_id
1 'polypeptide(L)'
;MSNTQRAIASPTRTRQAARLLPVLSELRQEVRSLSRRVHRLALAQAGGDDVCRDQLAQLFERWIEDGSPRAQVICFASAAEFGLPLHRHAERCRAAAMCDGSDAVRALYWAALHRTRSRVGMTAQMEDAQGASAQPAVAAADQVPPAASARQLCRRCERLRLDARCANGHGALRPLGDMQWRSLAAGVQCQTREHQCDTCHTRWTQHRSAADPFTAWTISRRGVEVPVRGVLMA
;
A
#
# COMPACT_ATOMS: atom_id res chain seq x y z
N MET A 1 36.23 -6.17 -29.81
CA MET A 1 34.81 -5.78 -29.67
C MET A 1 34.01 -7.09 -29.80
N SER A 2 33.21 -7.58 -28.84
CA SER A 2 32.17 -6.90 -28.08
C SER A 2 31.80 -7.60 -26.77
N ASN A 3 31.29 -6.77 -25.86
CA ASN A 3 30.73 -7.00 -24.54
C ASN A 3 29.88 -8.27 -24.37
N THR A 4 30.35 -9.17 -23.51
CA THR A 4 29.48 -10.18 -22.87
C THR A 4 29.75 -10.23 -21.37
N GLN A 5 29.61 -9.09 -20.68
CA GLN A 5 29.55 -9.07 -19.21
C GLN A 5 28.10 -9.33 -18.78
N ARG A 6 27.76 -10.62 -18.64
CA ARG A 6 26.63 -11.04 -17.80
C ARG A 6 26.98 -10.68 -16.36
N ALA A 7 26.24 -9.75 -15.79
CA ALA A 7 26.30 -9.39 -14.38
C ALA A 7 25.92 -10.60 -13.52
N ILE A 8 26.92 -11.40 -13.14
CA ILE A 8 26.82 -12.33 -12.02
C ILE A 8 26.74 -11.45 -10.77
N ALA A 9 25.56 -11.37 -10.15
CA ALA A 9 25.39 -10.69 -8.88
C ALA A 9 26.43 -11.22 -7.88
N SER A 10 27.32 -10.33 -7.44
CA SER A 10 28.47 -10.67 -6.62
C SER A 10 28.05 -11.40 -5.33
N PRO A 11 28.67 -12.53 -4.95
CA PRO A 11 28.25 -13.40 -3.83
C PRO A 11 28.20 -12.69 -2.46
N THR A 12 28.88 -11.55 -2.34
CA THR A 12 28.85 -10.69 -1.16
C THR A 12 27.50 -9.99 -0.99
N ARG A 13 26.87 -9.56 -2.10
CA ARG A 13 25.57 -8.85 -2.10
C ARG A 13 24.42 -9.76 -1.69
N THR A 14 24.46 -11.03 -2.10
CA THR A 14 23.46 -12.04 -1.74
C THR A 14 23.58 -12.44 -0.27
N ARG A 15 24.79 -12.57 0.28
CA ARG A 15 24.99 -12.84 1.72
C ARG A 15 24.55 -11.68 2.62
N GLN A 16 24.79 -10.44 2.21
CA GLN A 16 24.32 -9.26 2.96
C GLN A 16 22.79 -9.16 2.93
N ALA A 17 22.16 -9.39 1.78
CA ALA A 17 20.70 -9.46 1.68
C ALA A 17 20.11 -10.55 2.59
N ALA A 18 20.70 -11.74 2.63
CA ALA A 18 20.24 -12.84 3.49
C ALA A 18 20.27 -12.49 4.99
N ARG A 19 21.24 -11.69 5.45
CA ARG A 19 21.33 -11.23 6.85
C ARG A 19 20.37 -10.07 7.17
N LEU A 20 20.01 -9.27 6.18
CA LEU A 20 19.10 -8.13 6.36
C LEU A 20 17.62 -8.53 6.39
N LEU A 21 17.24 -9.62 5.71
CA LEU A 21 15.84 -10.06 5.61
C LEU A 21 15.17 -10.34 6.97
N PRO A 22 15.80 -11.01 7.95
CA PRO A 22 15.22 -11.20 9.28
C PRO A 22 14.97 -9.87 10.00
N VAL A 23 15.98 -8.99 10.04
CA VAL A 23 15.88 -7.67 10.70
C VAL A 23 14.80 -6.80 10.07
N LEU A 24 14.69 -6.80 8.74
CA LEU A 24 13.62 -6.11 8.04
C LEU A 24 12.25 -6.72 8.35
N SER A 25 12.16 -8.03 8.55
CA SER A 25 10.92 -8.70 8.92
C SER A 25 10.48 -8.32 10.33
N GLU A 26 11.41 -8.24 11.28
CA GLU A 26 11.16 -7.73 12.64
C GLU A 26 10.70 -6.27 12.63
N LEU A 27 11.42 -5.39 11.92
CA LEU A 27 11.02 -3.98 11.78
C LEU A 27 9.63 -3.84 11.15
N ARG A 28 9.29 -4.68 10.16
CA ARG A 28 7.93 -4.72 9.59
C ARG A 28 6.89 -5.17 10.59
N GLN A 29 7.21 -6.13 11.47
CA GLN A 29 6.30 -6.56 12.53
C GLN A 29 6.10 -5.45 13.57
N GLU A 30 7.17 -4.72 13.90
CA GLU A 30 7.16 -3.58 14.83
C GLU A 30 6.30 -2.42 14.30
N VAL A 31 6.49 -2.03 13.04
CA VAL A 31 5.63 -1.04 12.37
C VAL A 31 4.16 -1.48 12.42
N ARG A 32 3.89 -2.75 12.09
CA ARG A 32 2.52 -3.28 12.10
C ARG A 32 1.89 -3.34 13.50
N SER A 33 2.67 -3.68 14.53
CA SER A 33 2.17 -3.73 15.90
C SER A 33 1.83 -2.32 16.39
N LEU A 34 2.68 -1.34 16.06
CA LEU A 34 2.44 0.07 16.35
C LEU A 34 1.20 0.59 15.63
N SER A 35 1.09 0.38 14.32
CA SER A 35 -0.08 0.78 13.53
C SER A 35 -1.38 0.20 14.08
N ARG A 36 -1.43 -1.11 14.41
CA ARG A 36 -2.63 -1.71 15.03
C ARG A 36 -2.95 -1.12 16.41
N ARG A 37 -1.93 -0.86 17.23
CA ARG A 37 -2.12 -0.23 18.55
C ARG A 37 -2.73 1.15 18.40
N VAL A 38 -2.15 1.97 17.52
CA VAL A 38 -2.59 3.34 17.25
C VAL A 38 -3.99 3.38 16.65
N HIS A 39 -4.30 2.49 15.69
CA HIS A 39 -5.64 2.41 15.12
C HIS A 39 -6.71 2.07 16.17
N ARG A 40 -6.44 1.11 17.07
CA ARG A 40 -7.36 0.79 18.18
C ARG A 40 -7.58 1.96 19.12
N LEU A 41 -6.52 2.72 19.43
CA LEU A 41 -6.64 3.93 20.24
C LEU A 41 -7.51 4.99 19.55
N ALA A 42 -7.33 5.19 18.24
CA ALA A 42 -8.11 6.13 17.47
C ALA A 42 -9.58 5.71 17.36
N LEU A 43 -9.88 4.42 17.10
CA LEU A 43 -11.25 3.91 17.09
C LEU A 43 -11.97 4.07 18.44
N ALA A 44 -11.25 3.96 19.55
CA ALA A 44 -11.82 4.17 20.88
C ALA A 44 -12.12 5.66 21.18
N GLN A 45 -11.51 6.58 20.45
CA GLN A 45 -11.61 8.04 20.68
C GLN A 45 -12.43 8.77 19.60
N ALA A 46 -12.69 8.14 18.46
CA ALA A 46 -13.28 8.80 17.29
C ALA A 46 -14.80 8.70 17.24
N GLY A 47 -15.45 9.83 16.95
CA GLY A 47 -16.87 9.93 16.56
C GLY A 47 -17.09 9.87 15.03
N GLY A 48 -16.06 9.53 14.24
CA GLY A 48 -16.11 9.45 12.77
C GLY A 48 -14.72 9.32 12.11
N ASP A 49 -14.68 8.92 10.84
CA ASP A 49 -13.45 8.56 10.10
C ASP A 49 -12.48 9.73 9.83
N ASP A 50 -12.99 10.92 9.52
CA ASP A 50 -12.14 12.09 9.24
C ASP A 50 -11.47 12.63 10.50
N VAL A 51 -12.23 12.70 11.61
CA VAL A 51 -11.71 13.08 12.94
C VAL A 51 -10.63 12.09 13.39
N CYS A 52 -10.80 10.81 13.09
CA CYS A 52 -9.81 9.77 13.36
C CYS A 52 -8.48 10.04 12.63
N ARG A 53 -8.52 10.50 11.37
CA ARG A 53 -7.30 10.74 10.57
C ARG A 53 -6.45 11.89 11.11
N ASP A 54 -7.08 12.99 11.52
CA ASP A 54 -6.36 14.16 12.04
C ASP A 54 -5.77 13.88 13.44
N GLN A 55 -6.52 13.17 14.29
CA GLN A 55 -6.03 12.69 15.57
C GLN A 55 -4.81 11.77 15.42
N LEU A 56 -4.84 10.87 14.44
CA LEU A 56 -3.72 9.99 14.11
C LEU A 56 -2.49 10.79 13.67
N ALA A 57 -2.67 11.81 12.83
CA ALA A 57 -1.56 12.67 12.38
C ALA A 57 -0.90 13.37 13.58
N GLN A 58 -1.68 14.04 14.44
CA GLN A 58 -1.17 14.73 15.63
C GLN A 58 -0.49 13.78 16.63
N LEU A 59 -0.96 12.53 16.75
CA LEU A 59 -0.33 11.54 17.61
C LEU A 59 1.05 11.15 17.07
N PHE A 60 1.16 10.84 15.77
CA PHE A 60 2.44 10.49 15.18
C PHE A 60 3.43 11.65 15.17
N GLU A 61 2.96 12.88 14.96
CA GLU A 61 3.78 14.08 15.03
C GLU A 61 4.48 14.20 16.39
N ARG A 62 3.72 14.12 17.49
CA ARG A 62 4.27 14.15 18.85
C ARG A 62 5.25 13.02 19.10
N TRP A 63 4.92 11.80 18.69
CA TRP A 63 5.83 10.66 18.89
C TRP A 63 7.11 10.73 18.06
N ILE A 64 7.10 11.42 16.93
CA ILE A 64 8.32 11.70 16.15
C ILE A 64 9.12 12.83 16.79
N GLU A 65 8.47 13.79 17.45
CA GLU A 65 9.16 14.87 18.15
C GLU A 65 9.89 14.36 19.40
N ASP A 66 9.24 13.50 20.18
CA ASP A 66 9.74 13.01 21.48
C ASP A 66 10.52 11.68 21.38
N GLY A 67 10.43 10.99 20.25
CA GLY A 67 10.95 9.64 20.09
C GLY A 67 12.47 9.55 19.92
N SER A 68 13.05 8.40 20.28
CA SER A 68 14.43 8.03 19.90
C SER A 68 14.58 7.92 18.37
N PRO A 69 15.80 8.02 17.80
CA PRO A 69 16.00 7.96 16.34
C PRO A 69 15.31 6.77 15.65
N ARG A 70 15.41 5.58 16.23
CA ARG A 70 14.70 4.39 15.73
C ARG A 70 13.17 4.55 15.82
N ALA A 71 12.66 5.02 16.95
CA ALA A 71 11.23 5.23 17.16
C ALA A 71 10.66 6.28 16.18
N GLN A 72 11.42 7.33 15.86
CA GLN A 72 11.03 8.33 14.85
C GLN A 72 10.80 7.69 13.48
N VAL A 73 11.72 6.83 13.03
CA VAL A 73 11.60 6.14 11.74
C VAL A 73 10.44 5.15 11.74
N ILE A 74 10.22 4.41 12.84
CA ILE A 74 9.09 3.49 12.99
C ILE A 74 7.76 4.25 12.97
N CYS A 75 7.65 5.37 13.68
CA CYS A 75 6.47 6.22 13.70
C CYS A 75 6.18 6.78 12.30
N PHE A 76 7.20 7.29 11.61
CA PHE A 76 7.08 7.77 10.23
C PHE A 76 6.64 6.65 9.28
N ALA A 77 7.21 5.45 9.39
CA ALA A 77 6.82 4.30 8.59
C ALA A 77 5.38 3.85 8.88
N SER A 78 4.96 3.87 10.14
CA SER A 78 3.59 3.52 10.58
C SER A 78 2.59 4.53 10.02
N ALA A 79 2.87 5.83 10.14
CA ALA A 79 2.05 6.89 9.57
C ALA A 79 1.92 6.78 8.04
N ALA A 80 2.99 6.39 7.35
CA ALA A 80 2.97 6.13 5.92
C ALA A 80 2.06 4.95 5.53
N GLU A 81 1.80 3.99 6.43
CA GLU A 81 0.83 2.91 6.17
C GLU A 81 -0.60 3.46 6.07
N PHE A 82 -0.96 4.36 7.00
CA PHE A 82 -2.22 5.11 6.99
C PHE A 82 -2.31 6.13 5.85
N GLY A 83 -1.18 6.48 5.23
CA GLY A 83 -1.12 7.49 4.18
C GLY A 83 -1.15 8.93 4.70
N LEU A 84 -0.71 9.14 5.94
CA LEU A 84 -0.66 10.47 6.55
C LEU A 84 0.50 11.29 5.96
N PRO A 85 0.28 12.56 5.59
CA PRO A 85 1.29 13.41 4.98
C PRO A 85 2.21 14.05 6.03
N LEU A 86 3.17 13.28 6.58
CA LEU A 86 4.13 13.79 7.58
C LEU A 86 5.38 14.43 6.95
N HIS A 87 5.21 15.30 5.95
CA HIS A 87 6.32 15.89 5.19
C HIS A 87 7.31 16.67 6.05
N ARG A 88 6.79 17.44 7.02
CA ARG A 88 7.60 18.24 7.94
C ARG A 88 8.60 17.42 8.76
N HIS A 89 8.33 16.13 8.96
CA HIS A 89 9.20 15.24 9.73
C HIS A 89 10.10 14.36 8.85
N ALA A 90 9.96 14.40 7.52
CA ALA A 90 10.70 13.53 6.62
C ALA A 90 12.23 13.74 6.72
N GLU A 91 12.69 14.98 6.90
CA GLU A 91 14.12 15.28 7.07
C GLU A 91 14.63 14.90 8.47
N ARG A 92 13.82 15.07 9.52
CA ARG A 92 14.19 14.60 10.87
C ARG A 92 14.37 13.08 10.89
N CYS A 93 13.41 12.35 10.35
CA CYS A 93 13.50 10.89 10.23
C CYS A 93 14.62 10.45 9.29
N ARG A 94 14.98 11.27 8.29
CA ARG A 94 16.17 11.03 7.45
C ARG A 94 17.44 11.12 8.28
N ALA A 95 17.61 12.19 9.06
CA ALA A 95 18.76 12.36 9.92
C ALA A 95 18.88 11.18 10.91
N ALA A 96 17.77 10.82 11.56
CA ALA A 96 17.71 9.67 12.45
C ALA A 96 18.10 8.34 11.78
N ALA A 97 17.64 8.12 10.53
CA ALA A 97 17.99 6.92 9.77
C ALA A 97 19.45 6.91 9.31
N MET A 98 20.02 8.06 8.93
CA MET A 98 21.33 8.14 8.28
C MET A 98 22.49 8.30 9.26
N CYS A 99 22.28 8.95 10.41
CA CYS A 99 23.32 9.15 11.43
C CYS A 99 23.45 7.93 12.36
N ASP A 100 22.32 7.44 12.90
CA ASP A 100 22.31 6.43 13.96
C ASP A 100 21.61 5.12 13.54
N GLY A 101 21.11 5.06 12.31
CA GLY A 101 20.30 3.95 11.82
C GLY A 101 21.11 2.82 11.18
N SER A 102 20.73 1.58 11.48
CA SER A 102 21.23 0.41 10.76
C SER A 102 20.77 0.42 9.29
N ASP A 103 21.42 -0.40 8.45
CA ASP A 103 21.01 -0.63 7.05
C ASP A 103 19.50 -0.93 6.92
N ALA A 104 18.96 -1.68 7.87
CA ALA A 104 17.55 -2.06 7.90
C ALA A 104 16.64 -0.85 8.22
N VAL A 105 17.05 0.03 9.14
CA VAL A 105 16.32 1.28 9.46
C VAL A 105 16.37 2.25 8.28
N ARG A 106 17.51 2.36 7.60
CA ARG A 106 17.64 3.15 6.37
C ARG A 106 16.73 2.65 5.27
N ALA A 107 16.69 1.33 5.05
CA ALA A 107 15.80 0.71 4.08
C ALA A 107 14.32 0.95 4.44
N LEU A 108 13.96 0.88 5.73
CA LEU A 108 12.62 1.18 6.20
C LEU A 108 12.23 2.64 5.93
N TYR A 109 13.11 3.59 6.24
CA TYR A 109 12.90 5.02 5.95
C TYR A 109 12.63 5.26 4.45
N TRP A 110 13.48 4.72 3.58
CA TRP A 110 13.31 4.90 2.13
C TRP A 110 12.03 4.26 1.61
N ALA A 111 11.66 3.09 2.13
CA ALA A 111 10.38 2.44 1.80
C ALA A 111 9.18 3.29 2.22
N ALA A 112 9.21 3.84 3.44
CA ALA A 112 8.17 4.74 3.95
C ALA A 112 8.07 6.02 3.11
N LEU A 113 9.20 6.69 2.85
CA LEU A 113 9.25 7.90 2.05
C LEU A 113 8.72 7.67 0.63
N HIS A 114 9.07 6.55 0.00
CA HIS A 114 8.59 6.20 -1.33
C HIS A 114 7.07 6.00 -1.35
N ARG A 115 6.50 5.39 -0.31
CA ARG A 115 5.05 5.24 -0.15
C ARG A 115 4.36 6.60 -0.01
N THR A 116 4.88 7.49 0.83
CA THR A 116 4.28 8.82 1.03
C THR A 116 4.32 9.65 -0.26
N ARG A 117 5.46 9.69 -0.96
CA ARG A 117 5.59 10.42 -2.24
C ARG A 117 4.71 9.87 -3.35
N SER A 118 4.58 8.54 -3.44
CA SER A 118 3.72 7.90 -4.44
C SER A 118 2.23 8.23 -4.23
N ARG A 119 1.83 8.58 -3.00
CA ARG A 119 0.46 8.96 -2.66
C ARG A 119 0.18 10.46 -2.84
N VAL A 120 1.15 11.32 -2.52
CA VAL A 120 0.99 12.78 -2.67
C VAL A 120 0.92 13.19 -4.14
N GLY A 121 1.66 12.50 -5.02
CA GLY A 121 1.47 12.64 -6.47
C GLY A 121 0.12 12.12 -6.99
N MET A 122 -0.68 11.45 -6.16
CA MET A 122 -2.04 11.00 -6.50
C MET A 122 -3.14 11.89 -5.91
N THR A 123 -2.94 12.50 -4.74
CA THR A 123 -3.89 13.48 -4.18
C THR A 123 -3.89 14.76 -5.02
N ALA A 124 -2.72 15.23 -5.44
CA ALA A 124 -2.62 16.38 -6.35
C ALA A 124 -3.33 16.13 -7.71
N GLN A 125 -3.24 14.91 -8.26
CA GLN A 125 -4.00 14.54 -9.48
C GLN A 125 -5.51 14.40 -9.26
N MET A 126 -5.97 14.12 -8.04
CA MET A 126 -7.41 14.10 -7.73
C MET A 126 -7.97 15.52 -7.63
N GLU A 127 -7.25 16.43 -6.98
CA GLU A 127 -7.64 17.83 -6.82
C GLU A 127 -7.67 18.58 -8.17
N ASP A 128 -6.69 18.34 -9.05
CA ASP A 128 -6.69 18.92 -10.41
C ASP A 128 -7.80 18.33 -11.30
N ALA A 129 -8.18 17.07 -11.11
CA ALA A 129 -9.27 16.43 -11.85
C ALA A 129 -10.67 16.89 -11.37
N GLN A 130 -10.77 17.53 -10.21
CA GLN A 130 -12.01 18.11 -9.68
C GLN A 130 -12.24 19.57 -10.12
N GLY A 131 -11.25 20.20 -10.79
CA GLY A 131 -11.36 21.56 -11.34
C GLY A 131 -11.55 21.66 -12.86
N ALA A 132 -11.35 20.57 -13.62
CA ALA A 132 -11.36 20.62 -15.08
C ALA A 132 -12.56 19.85 -15.69
N SER A 133 -13.71 20.53 -15.78
CA SER A 133 -14.81 20.12 -16.64
C SER A 133 -14.78 20.92 -17.95
N ALA A 134 -14.56 20.22 -19.08
CA ALA A 134 -15.02 20.47 -20.46
C ALA A 134 -13.97 20.20 -21.56
N GLN A 135 -13.97 18.95 -22.08
CA GLN A 135 -13.93 18.48 -23.50
C GLN A 135 -12.89 19.02 -24.55
N PRO A 136 -12.66 18.35 -25.71
CA PRO A 136 -13.39 17.22 -26.31
C PRO A 136 -12.56 15.98 -26.72
N ALA A 137 -13.32 14.92 -27.02
CA ALA A 137 -12.90 13.64 -27.55
C ALA A 137 -12.39 13.75 -29.00
N VAL A 138 -11.37 12.94 -29.32
CA VAL A 138 -11.02 12.57 -30.69
C VAL A 138 -10.93 11.05 -30.76
N ALA A 139 -11.73 10.48 -31.65
CA ALA A 139 -11.86 9.05 -31.89
C ALA A 139 -10.90 8.57 -32.99
N ALA A 140 -10.93 7.24 -33.20
CA ALA A 140 -10.33 6.41 -34.25
C ALA A 140 -8.91 5.89 -33.93
N ALA A 141 -8.54 4.63 -34.17
CA ALA A 141 -9.25 3.43 -34.61
C ALA A 141 -8.32 2.20 -34.39
N ASP A 142 -8.93 1.01 -34.33
CA ASP A 142 -8.41 -0.33 -34.65
C ASP A 142 -6.92 -0.65 -34.48
N GLN A 143 -6.61 -1.56 -33.55
CA GLN A 143 -5.63 -2.65 -33.79
C GLN A 143 -6.02 -3.96 -33.08
N VAL A 144 -6.34 -4.95 -33.91
CA VAL A 144 -6.22 -6.42 -33.83
C VAL A 144 -5.63 -7.03 -32.54
N PRO A 145 -6.24 -8.07 -31.93
CA PRO A 145 -5.71 -8.71 -30.74
C PRO A 145 -4.70 -9.82 -31.10
N PRO A 146 -3.50 -9.86 -30.49
CA PRO A 146 -2.73 -11.09 -30.43
C PRO A 146 -3.02 -11.85 -29.13
N ALA A 147 -3.18 -13.16 -29.30
CA ALA A 147 -3.13 -14.27 -28.36
C ALA A 147 -2.79 -13.94 -26.89
N ALA A 148 -3.65 -14.45 -26.00
CA ALA A 148 -3.51 -14.62 -24.54
C ALA A 148 -2.10 -14.40 -23.97
N SER A 149 -1.69 -13.14 -23.88
CA SER A 149 -0.49 -12.72 -23.17
C SER A 149 -0.93 -12.41 -21.74
N ALA A 150 -0.14 -12.86 -20.76
CA ALA A 150 -0.33 -12.45 -19.37
C ALA A 150 -0.42 -10.92 -19.35
N ARG A 151 -1.63 -10.38 -19.10
CA ARG A 151 -1.89 -8.94 -19.18
C ARG A 151 -0.79 -8.19 -18.43
N GLN A 152 0.05 -7.48 -19.17
CA GLN A 152 1.12 -6.69 -18.57
C GLN A 152 0.46 -5.64 -17.68
N LEU A 153 0.80 -5.68 -16.39
CA LEU A 153 0.30 -4.72 -15.42
C LEU A 153 0.91 -3.35 -15.75
N CYS A 154 0.12 -2.28 -15.64
CA CYS A 154 0.73 -0.95 -15.66
C CYS A 154 1.65 -0.76 -14.44
N ARG A 155 2.61 0.17 -14.51
CA ARG A 155 3.55 0.47 -13.42
C ARG A 155 2.88 0.76 -12.06
N ARG A 156 1.62 1.22 -12.05
CA ARG A 156 0.84 1.46 -10.83
C ARG A 156 0.30 0.14 -10.25
N CYS A 157 -0.24 -0.74 -11.09
CA CYS A 157 -0.68 -2.08 -10.70
C CYS A 157 0.51 -2.97 -10.28
N GLU A 158 1.67 -2.86 -10.91
CA GLU A 158 2.88 -3.58 -10.47
C GLU A 158 3.32 -3.15 -9.08
N ARG A 159 3.31 -1.83 -8.81
CA ARG A 159 3.61 -1.30 -7.47
C ARG A 159 2.60 -1.80 -6.43
N LEU A 160 1.32 -1.79 -6.76
CA LEU A 160 0.29 -2.33 -5.87
C LEU A 160 0.45 -3.85 -5.65
N ARG A 161 0.92 -4.60 -6.66
CA ARG A 161 1.22 -6.03 -6.49
C ARG A 161 2.36 -6.26 -5.50
N LEU A 162 3.39 -5.41 -5.56
CA LEU A 162 4.53 -5.47 -4.64
C LEU A 162 4.18 -4.95 -3.23
N ASP A 163 3.24 -4.00 -3.12
CA ASP A 163 2.77 -3.39 -1.88
C ASP A 163 1.25 -3.57 -1.70
N ALA A 164 0.82 -4.83 -1.70
CA ALA A 164 -0.58 -5.21 -1.69
C ALA A 164 -1.33 -4.86 -0.40
N ARG A 165 -0.65 -4.41 0.66
CA ARG A 165 -1.27 -4.05 1.94
C ARG A 165 -1.12 -2.56 2.18
N CYS A 166 -1.95 -1.76 1.51
CA CYS A 166 -1.98 -0.31 1.58
C CYS A 166 -3.43 0.21 1.62
N ALA A 167 -3.70 1.29 2.36
CA ALA A 167 -5.07 1.74 2.65
C ALA A 167 -5.94 2.03 1.39
N ASN A 168 -5.35 2.66 0.36
CA ASN A 168 -6.11 3.28 -0.73
C ASN A 168 -5.80 2.74 -2.14
N GLY A 169 -4.93 1.72 -2.28
CA GLY A 169 -4.54 1.24 -3.60
C GLY A 169 -3.83 2.33 -4.41
N HIS A 170 -4.24 2.54 -5.67
CA HIS A 170 -3.71 3.61 -6.53
C HIS A 170 -4.84 4.39 -7.24
N GLY A 171 -4.63 5.67 -7.54
CA GLY A 171 -5.67 6.59 -8.04
C GLY A 171 -6.37 6.22 -9.36
N ALA A 172 -5.79 5.32 -10.18
CA ALA A 172 -6.45 4.78 -11.37
C ALA A 172 -7.38 3.58 -11.10
N LEU A 173 -7.63 3.21 -9.84
CA LEU A 173 -8.59 2.15 -9.48
C LEU A 173 -9.98 2.74 -9.31
N ARG A 174 -10.94 2.28 -10.11
CA ARG A 174 -12.36 2.61 -9.98
C ARG A 174 -13.10 1.47 -9.32
N PRO A 175 -13.94 1.74 -8.31
CA PRO A 175 -14.74 0.70 -7.69
C PRO A 175 -15.70 0.08 -8.72
N LEU A 176 -15.83 -1.23 -8.66
CA LEU A 176 -16.80 -2.02 -9.40
C LEU A 176 -17.84 -2.56 -8.44
N GLY A 177 -19.10 -2.23 -8.72
CA GLY A 177 -20.27 -2.73 -7.99
C GLY A 177 -20.29 -2.36 -6.51
N ASP A 178 -21.14 -3.09 -5.79
CA ASP A 178 -21.43 -2.86 -4.40
C ASP A 178 -20.42 -3.54 -3.46
N MET A 179 -20.36 -2.98 -2.27
CA MET A 179 -19.52 -3.43 -1.18
C MET A 179 -20.11 -4.68 -0.53
N GLN A 180 -19.35 -5.77 -0.48
CA GLN A 180 -19.78 -7.04 0.07
C GLN A 180 -19.18 -7.29 1.45
N TRP A 181 -20.02 -7.63 2.43
CA TRP A 181 -19.55 -8.08 3.73
C TRP A 181 -19.46 -9.61 3.76
N ARG A 182 -18.33 -10.12 4.25
CA ARG A 182 -18.08 -11.56 4.40
C ARG A 182 -17.57 -11.82 5.81
N SER A 183 -18.10 -12.85 6.46
CA SER A 183 -17.50 -13.40 7.67
C SER A 183 -16.36 -14.34 7.24
N LEU A 184 -15.13 -14.06 7.67
CA LEU A 184 -14.02 -14.99 7.52
C LEU A 184 -13.96 -15.92 8.74
N ALA A 185 -13.21 -17.02 8.62
CA ALA A 185 -12.99 -17.94 9.73
C ALA A 185 -12.58 -17.16 11.01
N ALA A 186 -13.15 -17.56 12.16
CA ALA A 186 -13.10 -16.86 13.45
C ALA A 186 -13.98 -15.60 13.59
N GLY A 187 -14.98 -15.40 12.72
CA GLY A 187 -16.03 -14.39 12.92
C GLY A 187 -15.60 -12.95 12.60
N VAL A 188 -14.41 -12.77 12.01
CA VAL A 188 -13.92 -11.45 11.60
C VAL A 188 -14.72 -10.99 10.38
N GLN A 189 -15.43 -9.87 10.53
CA GLN A 189 -16.12 -9.22 9.43
C GLN A 189 -15.10 -8.55 8.49
N CYS A 190 -15.06 -9.05 7.26
CA CYS A 190 -14.25 -8.52 6.18
C CYS A 190 -15.16 -7.90 5.12
N GLN A 191 -14.97 -6.60 4.90
CA GLN A 191 -15.55 -5.86 3.80
C GLN A 191 -14.71 -6.08 2.55
N THR A 192 -15.35 -6.44 1.45
CA THR A 192 -14.70 -6.66 0.16
C THR A 192 -15.33 -5.80 -0.91
N ARG A 193 -14.51 -5.18 -1.75
CA ARG A 193 -14.96 -4.37 -2.89
C ARG A 193 -14.07 -4.63 -4.09
N GLU A 194 -14.66 -4.84 -5.26
CA GLU A 194 -13.88 -4.98 -6.48
C GLU A 194 -13.56 -3.60 -7.06
N HIS A 195 -12.43 -3.50 -7.74
CA HIS A 195 -11.98 -2.31 -8.44
C HIS A 195 -11.38 -2.72 -9.78
N GLN A 196 -11.45 -1.84 -10.78
CA GLN A 196 -10.76 -1.99 -12.06
C GLN A 196 -9.78 -0.84 -12.26
N CYS A 197 -8.59 -1.17 -12.76
CA CYS A 197 -7.64 -0.16 -13.19
C CYS A 197 -8.05 0.42 -14.56
N ASP A 198 -8.22 1.73 -14.66
CA ASP A 198 -8.59 2.41 -15.92
C ASP A 198 -7.50 2.29 -17.00
N THR A 199 -6.24 2.05 -16.61
CA THR A 199 -5.11 2.01 -17.54
C THR A 199 -4.83 0.63 -18.14
N CYS A 200 -4.96 -0.44 -17.35
CA CYS A 200 -4.63 -1.81 -17.78
C CYS A 200 -5.78 -2.81 -17.59
N HIS A 201 -6.95 -2.31 -17.19
CA HIS A 201 -8.18 -3.08 -16.95
C HIS A 201 -8.05 -4.25 -15.96
N THR A 202 -6.94 -4.31 -15.21
CA THR A 202 -6.71 -5.33 -14.19
C THR A 202 -7.70 -5.13 -13.05
N ARG A 203 -8.37 -6.22 -12.65
CA ARG A 203 -9.31 -6.24 -11.54
C ARG A 203 -8.58 -6.54 -10.23
N TRP A 204 -8.93 -5.77 -9.21
CA TRP A 204 -8.42 -5.88 -7.87
C TRP A 204 -9.57 -6.05 -6.89
N THR A 205 -9.43 -6.95 -5.94
CA THR A 205 -10.32 -7.05 -4.78
C THR A 205 -9.64 -6.39 -3.60
N GLN A 206 -10.28 -5.34 -3.10
CA GLN A 206 -10.01 -4.67 -1.84
C GLN A 206 -10.62 -5.52 -0.71
N HIS A 207 -9.86 -5.75 0.36
CA HIS A 207 -10.28 -6.43 1.58
C HIS A 207 -9.98 -5.52 2.77
N ARG A 208 -11.01 -5.18 3.55
CA ARG A 208 -10.95 -4.33 4.74
C ARG A 208 -11.52 -5.08 5.92
N SER A 209 -10.84 -5.04 7.06
CA SER A 209 -11.36 -5.57 8.32
C SER A 209 -11.55 -4.41 9.28
N ALA A 210 -12.64 -4.41 10.05
CA ALA A 210 -12.82 -3.42 11.11
C ALA A 210 -11.72 -3.51 12.20
N ALA A 211 -11.07 -4.68 12.33
CA ALA A 211 -10.01 -4.91 13.30
C ALA A 211 -8.60 -4.63 12.75
N ASP A 212 -8.45 -4.37 11.44
CA ASP A 212 -7.16 -4.16 10.80
C ASP A 212 -7.17 -2.85 10.01
N PRO A 213 -6.32 -1.85 10.34
CA PRO A 213 -6.23 -0.62 9.56
C PRO A 213 -5.75 -0.87 8.12
N PHE A 214 -5.18 -2.05 7.85
CA PHE A 214 -4.67 -2.38 6.54
C PHE A 214 -5.76 -2.90 5.62
N THR A 215 -5.96 -2.17 4.53
CA THR A 215 -6.62 -2.72 3.36
C THR A 215 -5.66 -3.66 2.63
N ALA A 216 -6.07 -4.90 2.41
CA ALA A 216 -5.36 -5.83 1.55
C ALA A 216 -5.94 -5.83 0.14
N TRP A 217 -5.07 -5.87 -0.86
CA TRP A 217 -5.42 -5.85 -2.27
C TRP A 217 -4.97 -7.15 -2.91
N THR A 218 -5.84 -7.77 -3.69
CA THR A 218 -5.53 -9.02 -4.40
C THR A 218 -5.99 -8.89 -5.84
N ILE A 219 -5.24 -9.43 -6.80
CA ILE A 219 -5.68 -9.46 -8.19
C ILE A 219 -6.83 -10.46 -8.29
N SER A 220 -7.99 -10.00 -8.73
CA SER A 220 -9.17 -10.84 -8.88
C SER A 220 -8.96 -11.79 -10.06
N ARG A 221 -8.75 -13.07 -9.78
CA ARG A 221 -8.75 -14.13 -10.81
C ARG A 221 -10.19 -14.52 -11.11
N ARG A 222 -10.97 -13.68 -11.79
CA ARG A 222 -12.26 -14.10 -12.34
C ARG A 222 -12.12 -14.39 -13.83
N GLY A 223 -11.86 -15.66 -14.08
CA GLY A 223 -12.04 -16.39 -15.34
C GLY A 223 -12.31 -17.88 -15.11
N VAL A 224 -12.62 -18.30 -13.86
CA VAL A 224 -13.12 -19.64 -13.56
C VAL A 224 -14.23 -19.49 -12.54
N GLU A 225 -15.44 -19.84 -12.96
CA GLU A 225 -16.58 -20.06 -12.08
C GLU A 225 -16.16 -21.03 -10.98
N VAL A 226 -16.24 -20.59 -9.72
CA VAL A 226 -16.16 -21.53 -8.60
C VAL A 226 -17.55 -22.16 -8.49
N PRO A 227 -17.71 -23.49 -8.67
CA PRO A 227 -19.02 -24.10 -8.52
C PRO A 227 -19.49 -23.92 -7.08
N VAL A 228 -20.71 -23.41 -6.95
CA VAL A 228 -21.47 -23.39 -5.70
C VAL A 228 -21.60 -24.84 -5.26
N ARG A 229 -20.81 -25.28 -4.28
CA ARG A 229 -20.98 -26.59 -3.66
C ARG A 229 -22.23 -26.52 -2.80
N GLY A 230 -23.25 -27.22 -3.28
CA GLY A 230 -24.58 -27.25 -2.71
C GLY A 230 -24.61 -27.67 -1.25
N VAL A 231 -25.61 -27.13 -0.59
CA VAL A 231 -26.20 -27.60 0.66
C VAL A 231 -26.39 -29.12 0.57
N LEU A 232 -25.77 -29.86 1.48
CA LEU A 232 -26.26 -31.18 1.88
C LEU A 232 -26.71 -31.05 3.33
N MET A 233 -28.01 -30.90 3.49
CA MET A 233 -28.69 -31.28 4.72
C MET A 233 -28.64 -32.80 4.82
N ALA A 234 -28.28 -33.29 5.98
CA ALA A 234 -28.69 -34.57 6.52
C ALA A 234 -29.08 -34.34 7.98
#